data_AF-A0A9W8RAM5-F1
#
_entry.id   AF-A0A9W8RAM5-F1
#
_cell.length_a   1.000
_cell.length_b   1.000
_cell.length_c   1.000
_cell.angle_alpha   90.00
_cell.angle_beta   90.00
_cell.angle_gamma   90.00
#
_symmetry.space_group_name_H-M   'P 1'
#
loop_
_entity.id
_entity.type
_entity.pdbx_description
1 polymer ?
#
loop_
_entity_poly.entity_id
_entity_poly.type
_entity_poly.pdbx_seq_one_letter_code
_entity_poly.pdbx_strand_id
1 'polypeptide(L)'
;MLPVSLRVQLMLALVLHLQAFFSLASAPSPVTQSNDERSVSWFDWGWYGAYPHRSYESFGAQSPWPLVVKTDQRCDNGYIFAEPRGFYVDTPGPVILDNAGNLVWMETRWGEAMDVKVQRFNGKDYITFWHGTDNGTFGEGYYLMLDESYEVFKKVLPIGGFTGDLHEFRITEEGTALMTIYNRKPADLSAYGIPDGWIFDSIFQEIDLNTDELVFEWHASDHFPIGDTLAPINGQGKTAKNAFDFFHINSVDKDEAGDYIISSRYYCNVAGISGKDGGVLWQLGGANSSFGDLSDGAASNFTWNHHAAWQGKNNLTVFDNGSNGQQNSAKYSRGLMINLDMDAMTVSLEQEYISPQKMLSPSQGSVQVLPNGNVLVGWGHVPSFTEFSREGEVLCDTHIGPINFDVCSWVKNYRTFKYPWIGRPKTLPDVAMRPKKNALFVSWNGATEVYSWLLQSASDASIDEFRDLGFTEKTAFEMMISIPQDADEFIRVAALDRDGHVLTYSTPVSKNEYTVTRLLDAPVRGNRMEPLHILCLSMLGAAIGVCIVFVFRFTIHRGINRVLRRAAPFKYQALPMHS
;
A
#
# COMPACT_ATOMS: atom_id res chain seq x y z
N MET A 1 -1.16 45.11 -30.95
CA MET A 1 -1.46 43.66 -30.80
C MET A 1 -0.34 42.88 -31.48
N LEU A 2 0.29 41.92 -30.77
CA LEU A 2 1.35 41.08 -31.35
C LEU A 2 0.83 40.30 -32.57
N PRO A 3 1.63 40.14 -33.64
CA PRO A 3 1.25 39.32 -34.79
C PRO A 3 0.96 37.87 -34.37
N VAL A 4 0.00 37.24 -35.06
CA VAL A 4 -0.52 35.89 -34.71
C VAL A 4 0.59 34.83 -34.67
N SER A 5 1.59 34.93 -35.55
CA SER A 5 2.76 34.04 -35.55
C SER A 5 3.55 34.11 -34.24
N LEU A 6 3.69 35.31 -33.69
CA LEU A 6 4.46 35.55 -32.46
C LEU A 6 3.68 35.08 -31.22
N ARG A 7 2.35 35.14 -31.23
CA ARG A 7 1.50 34.58 -30.15
C ARG A 7 1.52 33.06 -30.12
N VAL A 8 1.50 32.41 -31.29
CA VAL A 8 1.61 30.96 -31.41
C VAL A 8 3.01 30.48 -31.00
N GLN A 9 4.06 31.20 -31.40
CA GLN A 9 5.43 30.92 -30.96
C GLN A 9 5.60 31.11 -29.44
N LEU A 10 4.99 32.14 -28.84
CA LEU A 10 5.01 32.35 -27.40
C LEU A 10 4.25 31.25 -26.64
N MET A 11 3.11 30.76 -27.15
CA MET A 11 2.41 29.62 -26.54
C MET A 11 3.18 28.31 -26.67
N LEU A 12 3.77 28.02 -27.84
CA LEU A 12 4.64 26.86 -28.03
C LEU A 12 5.89 26.94 -27.15
N ALA A 13 6.49 28.12 -27.02
CA ALA A 13 7.63 28.35 -26.14
C ALA A 13 7.23 28.18 -24.66
N LEU A 14 6.04 28.61 -24.26
CA LEU A 14 5.50 28.40 -22.90
C LEU A 14 5.26 26.91 -22.63
N VAL A 15 4.72 26.16 -23.59
CA VAL A 15 4.51 24.70 -23.48
C VAL A 15 5.83 23.95 -23.43
N LEU A 16 6.81 24.32 -24.25
CA LEU A 16 8.16 23.74 -24.23
C LEU A 16 8.93 24.12 -22.95
N HIS A 17 8.76 25.34 -22.44
CA HIS A 17 9.33 25.73 -21.15
C HIS A 17 8.65 25.00 -20.00
N LEU A 18 7.33 24.82 -20.03
CA LEU A 18 6.62 23.99 -19.06
C LEU A 18 7.17 22.57 -19.13
N GLN A 19 7.24 21.93 -20.31
CA GLN A 19 7.84 20.60 -20.48
C GLN A 19 9.27 20.52 -19.96
N ALA A 20 10.13 21.50 -20.25
CA ALA A 20 11.49 21.54 -19.75
C ALA A 20 11.56 21.74 -18.23
N PHE A 21 10.66 22.55 -17.66
CA PHE A 21 10.51 22.75 -16.21
C PHE A 21 10.03 21.46 -15.53
N PHE A 22 9.10 20.73 -16.16
CA PHE A 22 8.65 19.40 -15.73
C PHE A 22 9.78 18.36 -15.79
N SER A 23 10.63 18.39 -16.81
CA SER A 23 11.81 17.52 -16.94
C SER A 23 12.98 17.89 -16.01
N LEU A 24 12.98 19.10 -15.44
CA LEU A 24 13.98 19.57 -14.48
C LEU A 24 13.51 19.41 -13.02
N ALA A 25 12.20 19.47 -12.76
CA ALA A 25 11.61 19.21 -11.46
C ALA A 25 11.64 17.72 -11.05
N SER A 26 11.93 16.83 -12.00
CA SER A 26 12.16 15.40 -11.78
C SER A 26 13.60 15.07 -11.34
N ALA A 27 14.45 16.06 -11.08
CA ALA A 27 15.71 15.83 -10.37
C ALA A 27 15.39 15.65 -8.86
N PRO A 28 15.53 14.44 -8.30
CA PRO A 28 15.22 14.22 -6.89
C PRO A 28 16.20 15.00 -6.04
N SER A 29 15.70 16.03 -5.35
CA SER A 29 16.36 16.53 -4.14
C SER A 29 15.86 15.69 -2.97
N PRO A 30 16.73 15.27 -2.04
CA PRO A 30 16.33 14.47 -0.90
C PRO A 30 15.51 15.33 0.04
N VAL A 31 14.20 15.35 -0.13
CA VAL A 31 13.26 15.85 0.88
C VAL A 31 12.82 14.64 1.67
N THR A 32 13.62 14.27 2.67
CA THR A 32 13.33 13.18 3.61
C THR A 32 12.39 13.61 4.73
N GLN A 33 12.16 14.91 4.88
CA GLN A 33 11.23 15.51 5.83
C GLN A 33 10.81 16.87 5.27
N SER A 34 9.52 17.17 5.22
CA SER A 34 9.09 18.52 4.85
C SER A 34 8.07 19.08 5.83
N ASN A 35 8.49 20.15 6.50
CA ASN A 35 7.58 21.03 7.25
C ASN A 35 6.98 22.12 6.34
N ASP A 36 7.24 22.06 5.02
CA ASP A 36 6.71 23.02 4.05
C ASP A 36 5.40 22.48 3.46
N GLU A 37 4.28 23.11 3.84
CA GLU A 37 2.92 22.82 3.34
C GLU A 37 2.86 22.68 1.80
N ARG A 38 3.71 23.41 1.06
CA ARG A 38 3.72 23.32 -0.42
C ARG A 38 4.25 21.99 -0.94
N SER A 39 5.26 21.43 -0.29
CA SER A 39 5.86 20.17 -0.70
C SER A 39 4.97 18.97 -0.37
N VAL A 40 4.27 19.02 0.78
CA VAL A 40 3.21 18.05 1.13
C VAL A 40 2.10 18.11 0.08
N SER A 41 1.66 19.31 -0.26
CA SER A 41 0.67 19.51 -1.32
C SER A 41 1.14 18.91 -2.66
N TRP A 42 2.38 19.09 -3.09
CA TRP A 42 2.82 18.55 -4.38
C TRP A 42 2.90 17.02 -4.42
N PHE A 43 3.30 16.38 -3.32
CA PHE A 43 3.29 14.93 -3.19
C PHE A 43 1.87 14.36 -3.26
N ASP A 44 0.95 14.94 -2.48
CA ASP A 44 -0.42 14.46 -2.38
C ASP A 44 -1.21 14.65 -3.69
N TRP A 45 -0.80 15.62 -4.51
CA TRP A 45 -1.32 15.85 -5.86
C TRP A 45 -0.52 15.12 -6.96
N GLY A 46 0.36 14.18 -6.61
CA GLY A 46 1.02 13.29 -7.57
C GLY A 46 2.07 13.95 -8.47
N TRP A 47 2.62 15.10 -8.07
CA TRP A 47 3.61 15.82 -8.87
C TRP A 47 4.93 15.04 -9.02
N TYR A 48 5.23 14.17 -8.08
CA TYR A 48 6.39 13.27 -8.09
C TYR A 48 6.08 11.90 -8.76
N GLY A 49 4.95 11.78 -9.46
CA GLY A 49 4.50 10.56 -10.10
C GLY A 49 3.33 9.89 -9.36
N ALA A 50 2.70 8.92 -10.03
CA ALA A 50 1.58 8.17 -9.46
C ALA A 50 2.00 7.26 -8.30
N TYR A 51 3.24 6.75 -8.37
CA TYR A 51 3.91 5.99 -7.32
C TYR A 51 5.34 6.52 -7.15
N PRO A 52 5.54 7.52 -6.27
CA PRO A 52 6.86 8.05 -5.98
C PRO A 52 7.79 6.95 -5.46
N HIS A 53 8.99 6.85 -6.03
CA HIS A 53 9.92 5.76 -5.75
C HIS A 53 11.37 6.24 -5.67
N ARG A 54 12.21 5.45 -4.98
CA ARG A 54 13.67 5.64 -4.94
C ARG A 54 14.36 4.59 -5.77
N SER A 55 15.38 5.01 -6.51
CA SER A 55 16.30 4.11 -7.20
C SER A 55 17.65 4.11 -6.50
N TYR A 56 18.39 3.03 -6.65
CA TYR A 56 19.64 2.78 -5.94
C TYR A 56 20.75 2.42 -6.94
N GLU A 57 21.99 2.73 -6.59
CA GLU A 57 23.15 2.38 -7.41
C GLU A 57 23.58 0.93 -7.16
N SER A 58 23.44 0.43 -5.92
CA SER A 58 23.85 -0.91 -5.47
C SER A 58 22.70 -1.91 -5.36
N PHE A 59 21.44 -1.47 -5.51
CA PHE A 59 20.27 -2.33 -5.38
C PHE A 59 19.39 -2.30 -6.63
N GLY A 60 18.98 -3.48 -7.09
CA GLY A 60 18.34 -3.70 -8.39
C GLY A 60 16.83 -3.52 -8.44
N ALA A 61 16.24 -2.80 -7.48
CA ALA A 61 14.80 -2.53 -7.45
C ALA A 61 14.53 -1.09 -7.02
N GLN A 62 13.29 -0.65 -7.24
CA GLN A 62 12.83 0.66 -6.81
C GLN A 62 11.93 0.50 -5.59
N SER A 63 12.27 1.17 -4.49
CA SER A 63 11.44 1.18 -3.29
C SER A 63 10.39 2.28 -3.36
N PRO A 64 9.31 2.22 -2.56
CA PRO A 64 8.51 3.40 -2.30
C PRO A 64 9.38 4.56 -1.79
N TRP A 65 8.99 5.79 -2.16
CA TRP A 65 9.50 7.01 -1.54
C TRP A 65 8.37 7.68 -0.76
N PRO A 66 8.14 7.28 0.50
CA PRO A 66 7.09 7.88 1.31
C PRO A 66 7.47 9.32 1.71
N LEU A 67 6.44 10.14 1.89
CA LEU A 67 6.53 11.45 2.50
C LEU A 67 6.25 11.34 4.01
N VAL A 68 7.27 11.61 4.84
CA VAL A 68 7.09 11.76 6.29
C VAL A 68 6.62 13.18 6.58
N VAL A 69 5.32 13.32 6.88
CA VAL A 69 4.64 14.59 7.11
C VAL A 69 4.89 15.09 8.53
N LYS A 70 4.81 14.19 9.50
CA LYS A 70 5.05 14.50 10.92
C LYS A 70 5.87 13.40 11.58
N THR A 71 6.75 13.81 12.49
CA THR A 71 7.48 12.92 13.39
C THR A 71 7.49 13.50 14.81
N ASP A 72 7.46 12.64 15.81
CA ASP A 72 7.57 12.97 17.24
C ASP A 72 8.47 11.92 17.91
N GLN A 73 9.26 12.33 18.91
CA GLN A 73 10.14 11.41 19.65
C GLN A 73 9.39 10.34 20.43
N ARG A 74 8.08 10.55 20.69
CA ARG A 74 7.19 9.59 21.34
C ARG A 74 6.73 8.48 20.41
N CYS A 75 6.96 8.57 19.10
CA CYS A 75 6.60 7.49 18.18
C CYS A 75 7.42 6.24 18.50
N ASP A 76 6.82 5.07 18.29
CA ASP A 76 7.47 3.78 18.49
C ASP A 76 8.69 3.63 17.56
N ASN A 77 9.71 2.88 17.96
CA ASN A 77 10.94 2.72 17.19
C ASN A 77 10.96 1.47 16.29
N GLY A 78 9.85 0.73 16.22
CA GLY A 78 9.70 -0.42 15.33
C GLY A 78 9.76 -0.06 13.85
N TYR A 79 9.94 -1.07 13.01
CA TYR A 79 9.89 -0.95 11.56
C TYR A 79 8.46 -1.00 11.05
N ILE A 80 8.20 -0.27 9.97
CA ILE A 80 6.89 -0.22 9.30
C ILE A 80 6.82 -1.34 8.26
N PHE A 81 5.83 -2.21 8.40
CA PHE A 81 5.48 -3.25 7.44
C PHE A 81 4.32 -2.74 6.59
N ALA A 82 4.57 -2.68 5.28
CA ALA A 82 3.65 -2.14 4.29
C ALA A 82 3.60 -3.04 3.05
N GLU A 83 2.55 -2.86 2.27
CA GLU A 83 2.24 -3.64 1.09
C GLU A 83 1.66 -2.73 -0.01
N PRO A 84 2.51 -1.82 -0.56
CA PRO A 84 2.10 -0.95 -1.63
C PRO A 84 1.64 -1.79 -2.82
N ARG A 85 0.42 -1.51 -3.27
CA ARG A 85 -0.23 -2.16 -4.41
C ARG A 85 -0.97 -1.15 -5.26
N GLY A 86 -1.54 -1.59 -6.37
CA GLY A 86 -2.34 -0.74 -7.25
C GLY A 86 -1.82 -0.73 -8.67
N PHE A 87 -2.41 0.13 -9.49
CA PHE A 87 -2.18 0.12 -10.92
C PHE A 87 -0.79 0.63 -11.32
N TYR A 88 -0.18 1.53 -10.53
CA TYR A 88 1.11 2.14 -10.82
C TYR A 88 2.26 1.60 -9.95
N VAL A 89 2.00 0.57 -9.16
CA VAL A 89 3.05 -0.15 -8.43
C VAL A 89 3.61 -1.23 -9.36
N ASP A 90 4.78 -0.98 -9.93
CA ASP A 90 5.39 -1.89 -10.93
C ASP A 90 5.89 -3.20 -10.33
N THR A 91 6.41 -3.14 -9.10
CA THR A 91 6.96 -4.29 -8.38
C THR A 91 6.31 -4.40 -7.00
N PRO A 92 5.02 -4.80 -6.93
CA PRO A 92 4.35 -4.99 -5.65
C PRO A 92 5.02 -6.13 -4.88
N GLY A 93 4.92 -6.07 -3.56
CA GLY A 93 5.53 -7.01 -2.65
C GLY A 93 5.54 -6.50 -1.22
N PRO A 94 5.99 -7.33 -0.27
CA PRO A 94 6.15 -6.88 1.10
C PRO A 94 7.32 -5.88 1.18
N VAL A 95 7.10 -4.80 1.93
CA VAL A 95 8.10 -3.75 2.14
C VAL A 95 8.23 -3.48 3.63
N ILE A 96 9.47 -3.34 4.10
CA ILE A 96 9.82 -2.88 5.43
C ILE A 96 10.53 -1.53 5.30
N LEU A 97 10.04 -0.54 6.04
CA LEU A 97 10.61 0.81 6.10
C LEU A 97 11.03 1.15 7.54
N ASP A 98 12.02 2.03 7.68
CA ASP A 98 12.28 2.70 8.95
C ASP A 98 11.35 3.91 9.15
N ASN A 99 11.37 4.50 10.35
CA ASN A 99 10.54 5.67 10.69
C ASN A 99 10.87 6.94 9.88
N ALA A 100 12.01 6.97 9.18
CA ALA A 100 12.37 8.05 8.27
C ALA A 100 11.95 7.77 6.82
N GLY A 101 11.27 6.65 6.57
CA GLY A 101 10.82 6.24 5.25
C GLY A 101 11.93 5.67 4.36
N ASN A 102 13.08 5.28 4.92
CA ASN A 102 14.08 4.55 4.16
C ASN A 102 13.72 3.08 4.07
N LEU A 103 14.07 2.47 2.94
CA LEU A 103 14.00 1.03 2.77
C LEU A 103 14.83 0.30 3.84
N VAL A 104 14.26 -0.76 4.40
CA VAL A 104 14.98 -1.74 5.22
C VAL A 104 15.04 -3.06 4.46
N TRP A 105 13.89 -3.51 3.96
CA TRP A 105 13.78 -4.72 3.15
C TRP A 105 12.64 -4.59 2.15
N MET A 106 12.82 -5.16 0.97
CA MET A 106 11.70 -5.46 0.08
C MET A 106 11.96 -6.74 -0.70
N GLU A 107 10.89 -7.33 -1.20
CA GLU A 107 10.96 -8.51 -2.06
C GLU A 107 9.93 -8.43 -3.17
N THR A 108 10.31 -8.82 -4.38
CA THR A 108 9.50 -8.68 -5.59
C THR A 108 9.11 -10.03 -6.20
N ARG A 109 9.77 -11.13 -5.80
CA ARG A 109 9.56 -12.47 -6.38
C ARG A 109 8.12 -12.98 -6.25
N TRP A 110 7.42 -12.56 -5.20
CA TRP A 110 6.03 -12.97 -4.94
C TRP A 110 4.98 -12.04 -5.54
N GLY A 111 5.36 -10.89 -6.13
CA GLY A 111 4.38 -9.91 -6.57
C GLY A 111 3.49 -9.44 -5.42
N GLU A 112 2.18 -9.29 -5.64
CA GLU A 112 1.28 -8.76 -4.60
C GLU A 112 1.29 -9.63 -3.34
N ALA A 113 1.61 -8.98 -2.21
CA ALA A 113 1.49 -9.51 -0.86
C ALA A 113 0.36 -8.77 -0.12
N MET A 114 -0.28 -9.46 0.82
CA MET A 114 -1.32 -8.89 1.67
C MET A 114 -1.14 -9.36 3.12
N ASP A 115 -1.59 -8.53 4.06
CA ASP A 115 -1.53 -8.79 5.50
C ASP A 115 -0.09 -9.05 5.99
N VAL A 116 0.86 -8.26 5.49
CA VAL A 116 2.29 -8.33 5.84
C VAL A 116 2.51 -7.86 7.28
N LYS A 117 2.86 -8.79 8.17
CA LYS A 117 3.09 -8.53 9.61
C LYS A 117 4.10 -9.48 10.23
N VAL A 118 4.55 -9.17 11.45
CA VAL A 118 5.39 -10.07 12.26
C VAL A 118 4.50 -10.83 13.23
N GLN A 119 4.66 -12.16 13.28
CA GLN A 119 3.92 -13.03 14.19
C GLN A 119 4.84 -14.02 14.89
N ARG A 120 4.50 -14.35 16.13
CA ARG A 120 5.25 -15.25 17.00
C ARG A 120 4.80 -16.69 16.79
N PHE A 121 5.73 -17.62 16.58
CA PHE A 121 5.44 -19.05 16.53
C PHE A 121 6.60 -19.84 17.15
N ASN A 122 6.31 -20.78 18.06
CA ASN A 122 7.31 -21.65 18.72
C ASN A 122 8.55 -20.90 19.25
N GLY A 123 8.34 -19.73 19.84
CA GLY A 123 9.44 -18.97 20.41
C GLY A 123 10.33 -18.25 19.39
N LYS A 124 9.89 -18.08 18.13
CA LYS A 124 10.55 -17.27 17.11
C LYS A 124 9.56 -16.32 16.41
N ASP A 125 10.10 -15.24 15.86
CA ASP A 125 9.32 -14.26 15.12
C ASP A 125 9.46 -14.54 13.62
N TYR A 126 8.35 -14.43 12.90
CA TYR A 126 8.28 -14.68 11.47
C TYR A 126 7.56 -13.52 10.79
N ILE A 127 8.05 -13.11 9.62
CA ILE A 127 7.26 -12.28 8.71
C ILE A 127 6.23 -13.18 8.04
N THR A 128 4.97 -12.79 8.12
CA THR A 128 3.87 -13.53 7.50
C THR A 128 3.15 -12.66 6.49
N PHE A 129 2.72 -13.25 5.37
CA PHE A 129 1.88 -12.58 4.39
C PHE A 129 1.18 -13.59 3.49
N TRP A 130 0.06 -13.16 2.90
CA TRP A 130 -0.63 -13.88 1.84
C TRP A 130 0.01 -13.61 0.47
N HIS A 131 0.03 -14.63 -0.38
CA HIS A 131 0.39 -14.53 -1.79
C HIS A 131 -0.57 -15.37 -2.65
N GLY A 132 -1.00 -14.82 -3.78
CA GLY A 132 -1.86 -15.52 -4.74
C GLY A 132 -2.43 -14.60 -5.82
N THR A 133 -3.60 -14.97 -6.35
CA THR A 133 -4.33 -14.14 -7.30
C THR A 133 -5.44 -13.36 -6.61
N ASP A 134 -5.43 -12.04 -6.76
CA ASP A 134 -6.43 -11.11 -6.24
C ASP A 134 -7.38 -10.68 -7.37
N ASN A 135 -8.69 -10.74 -7.12
CA ASN A 135 -9.72 -10.28 -8.06
C ASN A 135 -10.33 -8.90 -7.69
N GLY A 136 -9.82 -8.26 -6.64
CA GLY A 136 -10.26 -7.00 -6.07
C GLY A 136 -11.29 -7.13 -4.95
N THR A 137 -11.86 -8.33 -4.74
CA THR A 137 -12.80 -8.64 -3.64
C THR A 137 -12.22 -9.65 -2.68
N PHE A 138 -11.63 -10.74 -3.16
CA PHE A 138 -11.02 -11.80 -2.35
C PHE A 138 -9.83 -12.42 -3.09
N GLY A 139 -9.03 -13.18 -2.33
CA GLY A 139 -7.83 -13.86 -2.83
C GLY A 139 -8.04 -15.36 -3.06
N GLU A 140 -7.38 -15.90 -4.07
CA GLU A 140 -7.14 -17.35 -4.20
C GLU A 140 -5.63 -17.58 -4.07
N GLY A 141 -5.18 -17.97 -2.87
CA GLY A 141 -3.74 -18.06 -2.56
C GLY A 141 -3.38 -18.93 -1.38
N TYR A 142 -2.25 -18.61 -0.76
CA TYR A 142 -1.68 -19.28 0.40
C TYR A 142 -0.83 -18.31 1.22
N TYR A 143 -0.47 -18.72 2.43
CA TYR A 143 0.30 -17.88 3.35
C TYR A 143 1.75 -18.35 3.44
N LEU A 144 2.67 -17.40 3.56
CA LEU A 144 4.09 -17.65 3.73
C LEU A 144 4.56 -17.15 5.08
N MET A 145 5.43 -17.90 5.72
CA MET A 145 6.15 -17.52 6.93
C MET A 145 7.65 -17.45 6.58
N LEU A 146 8.26 -16.28 6.73
CA LEU A 146 9.70 -16.08 6.52
C LEU A 146 10.41 -15.94 7.86
N ASP A 147 11.57 -16.58 7.98
CA ASP A 147 12.44 -16.42 9.13
C ASP A 147 13.28 -15.12 9.08
N GLU A 148 14.10 -14.88 10.10
CA GLU A 148 15.01 -13.73 10.17
C GLU A 148 16.00 -13.62 8.98
N SER A 149 16.20 -14.71 8.24
CA SER A 149 17.05 -14.71 7.04
C SER A 149 16.28 -14.45 5.74
N TYR A 150 14.98 -14.13 5.83
CA TYR A 150 14.04 -13.91 4.71
C TYR A 150 13.84 -15.16 3.83
N GLU A 151 14.15 -16.34 4.36
CA GLU A 151 13.89 -17.61 3.71
C GLU A 151 12.53 -18.16 4.13
N VAL A 152 11.87 -18.89 3.22
CA VAL A 152 10.57 -19.50 3.51
C VAL A 152 10.76 -20.60 4.54
N PHE A 153 10.27 -20.37 5.76
CA PHE A 153 10.20 -21.36 6.81
C PHE A 153 9.03 -22.31 6.58
N LYS A 154 7.85 -21.76 6.31
CA LYS A 154 6.63 -22.55 6.11
C LYS A 154 5.71 -21.89 5.08
N LYS A 155 5.05 -22.74 4.30
CA LYS A 155 3.90 -22.39 3.45
C LYS A 155 2.66 -23.03 4.05
N VAL A 156 1.62 -22.24 4.27
CA VAL A 156 0.38 -22.69 4.91
C VAL A 156 -0.77 -22.58 3.91
N LEU A 157 -1.56 -23.64 3.80
CA LEU A 157 -2.80 -23.66 3.02
C LEU A 157 -3.96 -24.07 3.92
N PRO A 158 -5.19 -23.63 3.62
CA PRO A 158 -6.36 -24.18 4.27
C PRO A 158 -6.55 -25.68 3.96
N ILE A 159 -7.23 -26.40 4.86
CA ILE A 159 -7.53 -27.84 4.71
C ILE A 159 -8.82 -28.04 3.91
N GLY A 160 -8.95 -29.16 3.19
CA GLY A 160 -10.18 -29.48 2.45
C GLY A 160 -10.17 -29.09 0.97
N GLY A 161 -9.01 -28.71 0.43
CA GLY A 161 -8.87 -28.33 -0.99
C GLY A 161 -9.25 -26.88 -1.30
N PHE A 162 -9.40 -26.06 -0.27
CA PHE A 162 -9.60 -24.62 -0.40
C PHE A 162 -8.29 -23.88 -0.69
N THR A 163 -8.43 -22.63 -1.12
CA THR A 163 -7.34 -21.65 -1.17
C THR A 163 -7.54 -20.61 -0.09
N GLY A 164 -6.45 -20.11 0.49
CA GLY A 164 -6.49 -19.05 1.49
C GLY A 164 -6.90 -17.73 0.85
N ASP A 165 -7.79 -17.01 1.50
CA ASP A 165 -8.19 -15.67 1.13
C ASP A 165 -7.21 -14.61 1.66
N LEU A 166 -7.17 -13.46 1.02
CA LEU A 166 -6.19 -12.41 1.25
C LEU A 166 -6.37 -11.64 2.56
N HIS A 167 -7.51 -11.77 3.25
CA HIS A 167 -7.87 -10.81 4.30
C HIS A 167 -7.23 -11.05 5.66
N GLU A 168 -7.02 -12.31 6.06
CA GLU A 168 -6.48 -12.59 7.39
C GLU A 168 -5.60 -13.84 7.42
N PHE A 169 -4.46 -13.68 8.07
CA PHE A 169 -3.65 -14.78 8.58
C PHE A 169 -3.16 -14.45 9.99
N ARG A 170 -3.74 -15.08 11.01
CA ARG A 170 -3.47 -14.77 12.42
C ARG A 170 -2.94 -15.99 13.15
N ILE A 171 -1.71 -15.93 13.65
CA ILE A 171 -1.14 -16.98 14.50
C ILE A 171 -1.60 -16.74 15.94
N THR A 172 -2.14 -17.78 16.56
CA THR A 172 -2.60 -17.79 17.96
C THR A 172 -1.45 -18.11 18.92
N GLU A 173 -1.66 -17.88 20.21
CA GLU A 173 -0.67 -18.22 21.23
C GLU A 173 -0.45 -19.74 21.37
N GLU A 174 -1.44 -20.55 20.99
CA GLU A 174 -1.38 -22.01 20.98
C GLU A 174 -0.54 -22.57 19.81
N GLY A 175 -0.08 -21.72 18.89
CA GLY A 175 0.67 -22.16 17.70
C GLY A 175 -0.23 -22.70 16.59
N THR A 176 -1.49 -22.30 16.57
CA THR A 176 -2.39 -22.51 15.44
C THR A 176 -2.47 -21.24 14.58
N ALA A 177 -3.06 -21.34 13.39
CA ALA A 177 -3.30 -20.20 12.51
C ALA A 177 -4.76 -20.11 12.09
N LEU A 178 -5.33 -18.92 12.22
CA LEU A 178 -6.63 -18.53 11.70
C LEU A 178 -6.46 -17.97 10.29
N MET A 179 -7.36 -18.34 9.39
CA MET A 179 -7.37 -17.83 8.02
C MET A 179 -8.77 -17.77 7.44
N THR A 180 -8.99 -16.80 6.55
CA THR A 180 -10.25 -16.65 5.81
C THR A 180 -10.26 -17.46 4.53
N ILE A 181 -11.45 -17.86 4.10
CA ILE A 181 -11.68 -18.64 2.88
C ILE A 181 -12.97 -18.16 2.22
N TYR A 182 -12.96 -18.17 0.89
CA TYR A 182 -14.15 -17.98 0.07
C TYR A 182 -14.51 -19.29 -0.63
N ASN A 183 -15.74 -19.77 -0.45
CA ASN A 183 -16.24 -20.96 -1.15
C ASN A 183 -17.53 -20.66 -1.91
N ARG A 184 -17.67 -21.24 -3.11
CA ARG A 184 -18.89 -21.08 -3.91
C ARG A 184 -19.91 -22.14 -3.51
N LYS A 185 -21.08 -21.72 -3.05
CA LYS A 185 -22.15 -22.60 -2.54
C LYS A 185 -23.49 -22.22 -3.20
N PRO A 186 -24.29 -23.19 -3.69
CA PRO A 186 -25.69 -22.93 -4.06
C PRO A 186 -26.48 -22.43 -2.85
N ALA A 187 -27.34 -21.43 -3.04
CA ALA A 187 -28.15 -20.87 -1.96
C ALA A 187 -29.47 -20.30 -2.47
N ASP A 188 -30.47 -20.27 -1.59
CA ASP A 188 -31.74 -19.62 -1.87
C ASP A 188 -31.59 -18.09 -1.75
N LEU A 189 -31.67 -17.41 -2.89
CA LEU A 189 -31.68 -15.95 -2.99
C LEU A 189 -33.05 -15.44 -3.44
N SER A 190 -34.14 -16.12 -3.05
CA SER A 190 -35.52 -15.73 -3.37
C SER A 190 -35.86 -14.31 -2.92
N ALA A 191 -35.26 -13.81 -1.83
CA ALA A 191 -35.38 -12.42 -1.37
C ALA A 191 -34.93 -11.40 -2.44
N TYR A 192 -34.09 -11.83 -3.39
CA TYR A 192 -33.59 -11.05 -4.53
C TYR A 192 -34.14 -11.53 -5.87
N GLY A 193 -35.15 -12.41 -5.87
CA GLY A 193 -35.75 -12.98 -7.08
C GLY A 193 -34.89 -14.05 -7.78
N ILE A 194 -33.98 -14.71 -7.06
CA ILE A 194 -33.08 -15.74 -7.59
C ILE A 194 -33.17 -17.00 -6.71
N PRO A 195 -34.23 -17.82 -6.83
CA PRO A 195 -34.44 -18.97 -5.93
C PRO A 195 -33.32 -20.03 -6.00
N ASP A 196 -32.76 -20.26 -7.19
CA ASP A 196 -31.65 -21.21 -7.40
C ASP A 196 -30.31 -20.45 -7.57
N GLY A 197 -29.96 -19.68 -6.55
CA GLY A 197 -28.82 -18.77 -6.57
C GLY A 197 -27.49 -19.41 -6.15
N TRP A 198 -26.45 -18.57 -6.14
CA TRP A 198 -25.10 -18.91 -5.70
C TRP A 198 -24.56 -17.81 -4.79
N ILE A 199 -23.92 -18.20 -3.69
CA ILE A 199 -23.20 -17.29 -2.81
C ILE A 199 -21.71 -17.61 -2.81
N PHE A 200 -20.93 -16.59 -2.50
CA PHE A 200 -19.64 -16.77 -1.86
C PHE A 200 -19.89 -16.91 -0.36
N ASP A 201 -19.79 -18.14 0.14
CA ASP A 201 -19.80 -18.42 1.57
C ASP A 201 -18.46 -18.00 2.16
N SER A 202 -18.51 -17.13 3.17
CA SER A 202 -17.32 -16.73 3.91
C SER A 202 -17.07 -17.75 5.02
N ILE A 203 -15.87 -18.32 5.02
CA ILE A 203 -15.44 -19.35 5.94
C ILE A 203 -14.20 -18.84 6.67
N PHE A 204 -14.00 -19.29 7.90
CA PHE A 204 -12.66 -19.27 8.49
C PHE A 204 -12.29 -20.65 9.02
N GLN A 205 -10.99 -20.94 9.00
CA GLN A 205 -10.42 -22.14 9.59
C GLN A 205 -9.38 -21.77 10.64
N GLU A 206 -9.25 -22.64 11.65
CA GLU A 206 -8.08 -22.73 12.52
C GLU A 206 -7.32 -24.02 12.19
N ILE A 207 -6.00 -23.92 11.98
CA ILE A 207 -5.13 -25.05 11.63
C ILE A 207 -3.94 -25.07 12.56
N ASP A 208 -3.55 -26.25 13.04
CA ASP A 208 -2.34 -26.44 13.84
C ASP A 208 -1.09 -26.31 12.94
N LEU A 209 -0.20 -25.36 13.23
CA LEU A 209 0.98 -25.12 12.41
C LEU A 209 2.11 -26.14 12.62
N ASN A 210 2.03 -27.02 13.61
CA ASN A 210 2.97 -28.12 13.81
C ASN A 210 2.53 -29.37 13.04
N THR A 211 1.23 -29.67 13.02
CA THR A 211 0.69 -30.91 12.43
C THR A 211 0.03 -30.74 11.06
N ASP A 212 -0.29 -29.50 10.66
CA ASP A 212 -1.11 -29.18 9.48
C ASP A 212 -2.51 -29.80 9.55
N GLU A 213 -3.04 -30.04 10.76
CA GLU A 213 -4.38 -30.57 11.00
C GLU A 213 -5.41 -29.45 11.22
N LEU A 214 -6.62 -29.67 10.70
CA LEU A 214 -7.75 -28.77 10.93
C LEU A 214 -8.20 -28.86 12.40
N VAL A 215 -8.22 -27.72 13.08
CA VAL A 215 -8.72 -27.58 14.45
C VAL A 215 -10.18 -27.16 14.45
N PHE A 216 -10.52 -26.17 13.62
CA PHE A 216 -11.87 -25.60 13.56
C PHE A 216 -12.20 -25.11 12.16
N GLU A 217 -13.45 -25.22 11.74
CA GLU A 217 -13.98 -24.66 10.49
C GLU A 217 -15.37 -24.09 10.77
N TRP A 218 -15.62 -22.89 10.26
CA TRP A 218 -16.87 -22.18 10.48
C TRP A 218 -17.38 -21.53 9.20
N HIS A 219 -18.69 -21.62 8.95
CA HIS A 219 -19.34 -21.16 7.73
C HIS A 219 -20.37 -20.07 8.03
N ALA A 220 -20.22 -18.88 7.45
CA ALA A 220 -21.17 -17.79 7.68
C ALA A 220 -22.62 -18.15 7.32
N SER A 221 -22.83 -18.87 6.22
CA SER A 221 -24.17 -19.23 5.74
C SER A 221 -24.94 -20.18 6.64
N ASP A 222 -24.28 -20.86 7.60
CA ASP A 222 -24.96 -21.75 8.55
C ASP A 222 -25.48 -21.00 9.78
N HIS A 223 -25.03 -19.76 9.98
CA HIS A 223 -25.32 -18.96 11.18
C HIS A 223 -26.00 -17.61 10.87
N PHE A 224 -25.81 -17.05 9.68
CA PHE A 224 -26.29 -15.72 9.32
C PHE A 224 -27.26 -15.76 8.12
N PRO A 225 -28.50 -15.23 8.25
CA PRO A 225 -29.47 -15.24 7.17
C PRO A 225 -29.05 -14.34 6.00
N ILE A 226 -28.88 -14.87 4.80
CA ILE A 226 -28.38 -14.11 3.64
C ILE A 226 -29.12 -12.78 3.41
N GLY A 227 -30.44 -12.74 3.65
CA GLY A 227 -31.28 -11.55 3.46
C GLY A 227 -30.99 -10.37 4.40
N ASP A 228 -30.27 -10.58 5.50
CA ASP A 228 -29.93 -9.52 6.47
C ASP A 228 -28.69 -8.71 6.04
N THR A 229 -28.03 -9.10 4.95
CA THR A 229 -26.87 -8.39 4.43
C THR A 229 -27.20 -6.97 3.95
N LEU A 230 -26.27 -6.04 4.15
CA LEU A 230 -26.29 -4.70 3.58
C LEU A 230 -25.60 -4.65 2.21
N ALA A 231 -25.01 -5.76 1.73
CA ALA A 231 -24.40 -5.83 0.42
C ALA A 231 -25.44 -5.60 -0.69
N PRO A 232 -25.18 -4.70 -1.65
CA PRO A 232 -26.04 -4.57 -2.81
C PRO A 232 -25.89 -5.79 -3.74
N ILE A 233 -27.00 -6.44 -4.10
CA ILE A 233 -26.98 -7.64 -4.96
C ILE A 233 -26.29 -7.41 -6.31
N ASN A 234 -26.38 -6.20 -6.88
CA ASN A 234 -25.67 -5.76 -8.10
C ASN A 234 -25.64 -6.78 -9.27
N GLY A 235 -26.72 -7.55 -9.43
CA GLY A 235 -26.83 -8.58 -10.47
C GLY A 235 -26.00 -9.85 -10.24
N GLN A 236 -25.38 -10.00 -9.07
CA GLN A 236 -24.72 -11.21 -8.59
C GLN A 236 -25.73 -12.29 -8.20
N GLY A 237 -25.22 -13.49 -7.91
CA GLY A 237 -25.99 -14.62 -7.42
C GLY A 237 -26.53 -15.57 -8.48
N LYS A 238 -26.49 -15.20 -9.77
CA LYS A 238 -27.10 -16.01 -10.85
C LYS A 238 -26.29 -17.24 -11.29
N THR A 239 -24.98 -17.25 -11.01
CA THR A 239 -24.08 -18.35 -11.43
C THR A 239 -22.95 -18.48 -10.41
N ALA A 240 -22.33 -19.66 -10.30
CA ALA A 240 -21.18 -19.86 -9.42
C ALA A 240 -20.02 -18.86 -9.65
N LYS A 241 -19.77 -18.47 -10.91
CA LYS A 241 -18.70 -17.51 -11.25
C LYS A 241 -19.01 -16.08 -10.79
N ASN A 242 -20.28 -15.73 -10.70
CA ASN A 242 -20.78 -14.43 -10.29
C ASN A 242 -21.65 -14.58 -9.04
N ALA A 243 -21.17 -15.37 -8.08
CA ALA A 243 -21.89 -15.62 -6.84
C ALA A 243 -22.01 -14.34 -6.01
N PHE A 244 -23.03 -14.26 -5.16
CA PHE A 244 -23.26 -13.11 -4.31
C PHE A 244 -22.40 -13.19 -3.05
N ASP A 245 -21.56 -12.19 -2.82
CA ASP A 245 -20.81 -12.04 -1.58
C ASP A 245 -21.69 -11.32 -0.56
N PHE A 246 -22.32 -12.08 0.33
CA PHE A 246 -23.30 -11.56 1.26
C PHE A 246 -22.71 -11.22 2.64
N PHE A 247 -21.53 -11.75 2.98
CA PHE A 247 -21.03 -11.69 4.35
C PHE A 247 -19.65 -11.01 4.45
N HIS A 248 -18.68 -11.43 3.65
CA HIS A 248 -17.38 -10.79 3.53
C HIS A 248 -16.63 -10.64 4.87
N ILE A 249 -16.07 -11.75 5.37
CA ILE A 249 -15.15 -11.73 6.52
C ILE A 249 -13.85 -11.06 6.09
N ASN A 250 -13.39 -10.09 6.87
CA ASN A 250 -12.12 -9.41 6.61
C ASN A 250 -11.15 -9.35 7.79
N SER A 251 -11.51 -9.91 8.94
CA SER A 251 -10.59 -10.26 10.02
C SER A 251 -11.21 -11.33 10.92
N VAL A 252 -10.33 -12.12 11.52
CA VAL A 252 -10.64 -13.12 12.54
C VAL A 252 -9.57 -13.04 13.62
N ASP A 253 -9.98 -13.08 14.88
CA ASP A 253 -9.06 -13.16 16.03
C ASP A 253 -9.65 -14.11 17.08
N LYS A 254 -8.82 -14.61 17.99
CA LYS A 254 -9.20 -15.60 19.01
C LYS A 254 -8.81 -15.10 20.39
N ASP A 255 -9.68 -15.29 21.37
CA ASP A 255 -9.40 -14.97 22.76
C ASP A 255 -8.80 -16.15 23.53
N GLU A 256 -8.36 -15.89 24.77
CA GLU A 256 -7.81 -16.90 25.68
C GLU A 256 -8.83 -17.97 26.12
N ALA A 257 -10.14 -17.70 25.98
CA ALA A 257 -11.19 -18.68 26.27
C ALA A 257 -11.40 -19.67 25.11
N GLY A 258 -10.79 -19.39 23.96
CA GLY A 258 -10.88 -20.15 22.73
C GLY A 258 -12.05 -19.74 21.85
N ASP A 259 -12.76 -18.67 22.18
CA ASP A 259 -13.82 -18.10 21.36
C ASP A 259 -13.22 -17.13 20.33
N TYR A 260 -13.91 -16.95 19.20
CA TYR A 260 -13.44 -16.12 18.10
C TYR A 260 -14.23 -14.83 18.00
N ILE A 261 -13.61 -13.83 17.40
CA ILE A 261 -14.32 -12.69 16.82
C ILE A 261 -14.09 -12.66 15.32
N ILE A 262 -15.12 -12.22 14.59
CA ILE A 262 -15.04 -11.99 13.15
C ILE A 262 -15.57 -10.60 12.82
N SER A 263 -14.92 -9.93 11.87
CA SER A 263 -15.38 -8.68 11.27
C SER A 263 -16.07 -8.97 9.93
N SER A 264 -17.35 -8.64 9.81
CA SER A 264 -18.10 -8.76 8.55
C SER A 264 -18.35 -7.39 7.94
N ARG A 265 -17.76 -7.16 6.77
CA ARG A 265 -17.89 -5.90 6.04
C ARG A 265 -19.34 -5.65 5.61
N TYR A 266 -20.04 -6.69 5.17
CA TYR A 266 -21.38 -6.56 4.59
C TYR A 266 -22.52 -6.68 5.59
N TYR A 267 -22.25 -7.17 6.80
CA TYR A 267 -23.16 -7.00 7.93
C TYR A 267 -22.89 -5.72 8.74
N CYS A 268 -21.76 -5.07 8.50
CA CYS A 268 -21.31 -3.91 9.27
C CYS A 268 -21.26 -4.21 10.78
N ASN A 269 -20.76 -5.39 11.13
CA ASN A 269 -20.72 -5.86 12.51
C ASN A 269 -19.38 -6.52 12.85
N VAL A 270 -19.19 -6.72 14.15
CA VAL A 270 -18.27 -7.69 14.72
C VAL A 270 -19.10 -8.74 15.45
N ALA A 271 -18.85 -10.03 15.23
CA ALA A 271 -19.57 -11.10 15.90
C ALA A 271 -18.64 -11.98 16.72
N GLY A 272 -19.04 -12.31 17.94
CA GLY A 272 -18.40 -13.31 18.79
C GLY A 272 -18.92 -14.71 18.46
N ILE A 273 -18.02 -15.66 18.25
CA ILE A 273 -18.31 -17.03 17.84
C ILE A 273 -17.75 -18.00 18.88
N SER A 274 -18.60 -18.91 19.36
CA SER A 274 -18.22 -19.95 20.31
C SER A 274 -17.21 -20.91 19.67
N GLY A 275 -16.05 -21.10 20.31
CA GLY A 275 -15.04 -22.05 19.87
C GLY A 275 -15.41 -23.52 20.12
N LYS A 276 -16.52 -23.77 20.82
CA LYS A 276 -16.98 -25.12 21.17
C LYS A 276 -17.90 -25.72 20.12
N ASP A 277 -18.77 -24.89 19.56
CA ASP A 277 -19.87 -25.34 18.69
C ASP A 277 -20.16 -24.39 17.51
N GLY A 278 -19.41 -23.30 17.37
CA GLY A 278 -19.59 -22.32 16.30
C GLY A 278 -20.81 -21.41 16.46
N GLY A 279 -21.54 -21.49 17.57
CA GLY A 279 -22.69 -20.63 17.84
C GLY A 279 -22.33 -19.15 17.91
N VAL A 280 -23.19 -18.27 17.38
CA VAL A 280 -23.03 -16.82 17.53
C VAL A 280 -23.38 -16.43 18.96
N LEU A 281 -22.40 -15.95 19.71
CA LEU A 281 -22.53 -15.54 21.12
C LEU A 281 -23.16 -14.15 21.24
N TRP A 282 -22.71 -13.23 20.38
CA TRP A 282 -23.15 -11.83 20.37
C TRP A 282 -22.78 -11.18 19.04
N GLN A 283 -23.43 -10.05 18.74
CA GLN A 283 -23.07 -9.18 17.62
C GLN A 283 -22.93 -7.74 18.13
N LEU A 284 -21.92 -7.02 17.65
CA LEU A 284 -21.72 -5.60 17.89
C LEU A 284 -21.89 -4.85 16.56
N GLY A 285 -22.79 -3.87 16.54
CA GLY A 285 -23.11 -3.12 15.33
C GLY A 285 -24.07 -3.85 14.41
N GLY A 286 -24.24 -3.34 13.19
CA GLY A 286 -25.20 -3.84 12.22
C GLY A 286 -26.66 -3.79 12.70
N ALA A 287 -27.53 -4.56 12.04
CA ALA A 287 -28.97 -4.58 12.34
C ALA A 287 -29.32 -5.32 13.64
N ASN A 288 -28.44 -6.20 14.12
CA ASN A 288 -28.73 -7.18 15.18
C ASN A 288 -27.79 -7.04 16.39
N SER A 289 -27.35 -5.81 16.71
CA SER A 289 -26.46 -5.56 17.85
C SER A 289 -27.07 -6.07 19.16
N SER A 290 -26.29 -6.86 19.89
CA SER A 290 -26.62 -7.38 21.22
C SER A 290 -26.32 -6.39 22.33
N PHE A 291 -25.57 -5.32 22.03
CA PHE A 291 -25.08 -4.35 23.01
C PHE A 291 -25.89 -3.05 22.99
N GLY A 292 -26.18 -2.51 24.17
CA GLY A 292 -26.57 -1.11 24.34
C GLY A 292 -25.36 -0.18 24.28
N ASP A 293 -25.34 0.75 23.33
CA ASP A 293 -24.25 1.71 23.16
C ASP A 293 -24.38 2.89 24.15
N LEU A 294 -23.38 3.06 25.01
CA LEU A 294 -23.28 4.11 26.04
C LEU A 294 -22.57 5.39 25.55
N SER A 295 -22.25 5.45 24.27
CA SER A 295 -21.53 6.52 23.57
C SER A 295 -22.33 7.07 22.40
N ASP A 296 -23.67 7.05 22.52
CA ASP A 296 -24.62 7.58 21.52
C ASP A 296 -24.40 7.00 20.10
N GLY A 297 -24.03 5.72 20.02
CA GLY A 297 -23.78 5.02 18.77
C GLY A 297 -22.35 5.15 18.24
N ALA A 298 -21.50 5.94 18.90
CA ALA A 298 -20.12 6.14 18.46
C ALA A 298 -19.26 4.87 18.60
N ALA A 299 -19.69 3.86 19.35
CA ALA A 299 -19.00 2.58 19.49
C ALA A 299 -19.59 1.46 18.61
N SER A 300 -20.86 1.56 18.18
CA SER A 300 -21.55 0.50 17.43
C SER A 300 -21.96 0.86 16.01
N ASN A 301 -22.04 2.14 15.63
CA ASN A 301 -22.52 2.57 14.31
C ASN A 301 -21.42 2.61 13.22
N PHE A 302 -20.31 1.90 13.43
CA PHE A 302 -19.31 1.73 12.38
C PHE A 302 -19.92 0.98 11.19
N THR A 303 -19.39 1.23 10.00
CA THR A 303 -19.94 0.64 8.76
C THR A 303 -18.85 0.25 7.80
N TRP A 304 -19.08 -0.84 7.09
CA TRP A 304 -18.15 -1.45 6.13
C TRP A 304 -16.78 -1.74 6.76
N ASN A 305 -16.76 -1.99 8.07
CA ASN A 305 -15.60 -2.07 8.94
C ASN A 305 -14.58 -3.12 8.50
N HIS A 306 -13.34 -2.92 8.94
CA HIS A 306 -12.21 -3.82 8.79
C HIS A 306 -11.48 -4.02 10.12
N HIS A 307 -10.68 -5.10 10.17
CA HIS A 307 -9.65 -5.30 11.19
C HIS A 307 -10.17 -5.13 12.63
N ALA A 308 -11.15 -5.95 12.98
CA ALA A 308 -11.52 -6.18 14.37
C ALA A 308 -10.50 -7.12 15.03
N ALA A 309 -9.93 -6.72 16.16
CA ALA A 309 -8.96 -7.49 16.91
C ALA A 309 -9.13 -7.27 18.42
N TRP A 310 -8.86 -8.29 19.23
CA TRP A 310 -8.88 -8.20 20.69
C TRP A 310 -7.69 -7.38 21.20
N GLN A 311 -7.93 -6.56 22.23
CA GLN A 311 -6.93 -5.80 22.98
C GLN A 311 -6.97 -6.20 24.47
N GLY A 312 -6.90 -7.51 24.71
CA GLY A 312 -7.22 -8.12 26.00
C GLY A 312 -8.67 -8.61 26.05
N LYS A 313 -9.19 -8.85 27.26
CA LYS A 313 -10.43 -9.61 27.44
C LYS A 313 -11.71 -8.89 26.99
N ASN A 314 -11.78 -7.58 27.18
CA ASN A 314 -13.00 -6.80 27.04
C ASN A 314 -12.83 -5.57 26.12
N ASN A 315 -11.73 -5.50 25.38
CA ASN A 315 -11.40 -4.35 24.55
C ASN A 315 -11.23 -4.79 23.11
N LEU A 316 -11.79 -4.03 22.18
CA LEU A 316 -11.65 -4.27 20.75
C LEU A 316 -11.06 -3.04 20.06
N THR A 317 -10.22 -3.28 19.06
CA THR A 317 -9.96 -2.29 18.02
C THR A 317 -10.76 -2.60 16.78
N VAL A 318 -11.29 -1.59 16.09
CA VAL A 318 -12.02 -1.74 14.82
C VAL A 318 -11.64 -0.58 13.90
N PHE A 319 -11.41 -0.84 12.62
CA PHE A 319 -11.30 0.21 11.60
C PHE A 319 -12.68 0.48 10.98
N ASP A 320 -13.24 1.66 11.22
CA ASP A 320 -14.51 2.11 10.67
C ASP A 320 -14.28 2.85 9.34
N ASN A 321 -14.54 2.14 8.23
CA ASN A 321 -14.37 2.69 6.89
C ASN A 321 -15.38 3.82 6.62
N GLY A 322 -16.64 3.68 7.03
CA GLY A 322 -17.67 4.69 6.79
C GLY A 322 -18.05 4.90 5.31
N SER A 323 -17.57 4.03 4.42
CA SER A 323 -17.85 4.05 2.98
C SER A 323 -17.63 2.66 2.35
N ASN A 324 -18.33 2.39 1.26
CA ASN A 324 -18.05 1.26 0.36
C ASN A 324 -17.58 1.70 -1.04
N GLY A 325 -17.25 2.98 -1.21
CA GLY A 325 -16.87 3.60 -2.50
C GLY A 325 -18.04 3.99 -3.40
N GLN A 326 -19.27 3.52 -3.12
CA GLN A 326 -20.50 3.94 -3.81
C GLN A 326 -21.41 4.76 -2.91
N GLN A 327 -21.44 4.42 -1.62
CA GLN A 327 -22.24 5.04 -0.58
C GLN A 327 -21.33 5.41 0.59
N ASN A 328 -21.56 6.60 1.15
CA ASN A 328 -20.83 7.13 2.29
C ASN A 328 -21.81 7.29 3.45
N SER A 329 -21.53 6.62 4.56
CA SER A 329 -22.24 6.72 5.84
C SER A 329 -21.53 7.67 6.81
N ALA A 330 -20.25 7.97 6.57
CA ALA A 330 -19.46 8.92 7.35
C ALA A 330 -18.76 9.96 6.46
N LYS A 331 -18.27 11.04 7.09
CA LYS A 331 -17.46 12.08 6.41
C LYS A 331 -16.00 11.69 6.24
N TYR A 332 -15.50 10.84 7.13
CA TYR A 332 -14.13 10.35 7.19
C TYR A 332 -14.14 8.99 7.89
N SER A 333 -13.11 8.17 7.61
CA SER A 333 -12.86 6.92 8.31
C SER A 333 -12.18 7.19 9.65
N ARG A 334 -12.25 6.21 10.56
CA ARG A 334 -11.65 6.32 11.89
C ARG A 334 -11.21 4.96 12.43
N GLY A 335 -10.12 4.95 13.18
CA GLY A 335 -9.78 3.81 14.04
C GLY A 335 -10.53 3.92 15.36
N LEU A 336 -11.01 2.81 15.90
CA LEU A 336 -11.78 2.77 17.15
C LEU A 336 -11.09 1.88 18.16
N MET A 337 -11.12 2.32 19.42
CA MET A 337 -10.88 1.49 20.60
C MET A 337 -12.16 1.47 21.44
N ILE A 338 -12.68 0.27 21.69
CA ILE A 338 -14.03 0.05 22.22
C ILE A 338 -13.94 -0.86 23.45
N ASN A 339 -14.69 -0.54 24.48
CA ASN A 339 -14.88 -1.36 25.68
C ASN A 339 -16.20 -2.11 25.63
N LEU A 340 -16.16 -3.40 25.93
CA LEU A 340 -17.31 -4.29 26.07
C LEU A 340 -17.55 -4.63 27.54
N ASP A 341 -18.79 -4.47 28.00
CA ASP A 341 -19.27 -5.07 29.23
C ASP A 341 -20.16 -6.27 28.85
N MET A 342 -19.60 -7.46 29.02
CA MET A 342 -20.25 -8.73 28.65
C MET A 342 -21.35 -9.14 29.66
N ASP A 343 -21.32 -8.60 30.89
CA ASP A 343 -22.33 -8.90 31.91
C ASP A 343 -23.56 -7.98 31.73
N ALA A 344 -23.32 -6.69 31.51
CA ALA A 344 -24.37 -5.71 31.25
C ALA A 344 -24.86 -5.71 29.79
N MET A 345 -24.12 -6.35 28.88
CA MET A 345 -24.31 -6.28 27.43
C MET A 345 -24.36 -4.82 26.96
N THR A 346 -23.36 -4.04 27.37
CA THR A 346 -23.20 -2.64 26.94
C THR A 346 -21.84 -2.40 26.31
N VAL A 347 -21.77 -1.41 25.43
CA VAL A 347 -20.55 -1.03 24.72
C VAL A 347 -20.29 0.46 24.88
N SER A 348 -19.02 0.87 24.97
CA SER A 348 -18.63 2.28 25.01
C SER A 348 -17.37 2.55 24.22
N LEU A 349 -17.28 3.73 23.64
CA LEU A 349 -16.09 4.20 22.94
C LEU A 349 -15.04 4.63 23.96
N GLU A 350 -13.86 4.01 23.94
CA GLU A 350 -12.69 4.48 24.70
C GLU A 350 -12.04 5.65 23.98
N GLN A 351 -11.78 5.48 22.68
CA GLN A 351 -11.13 6.48 21.85
C GLN A 351 -11.47 6.28 20.36
N GLU A 352 -11.51 7.38 19.61
CA GLU A 352 -11.44 7.38 18.16
C GLU A 352 -10.17 8.07 17.64
N TYR A 353 -9.64 7.53 16.54
CA TYR A 353 -8.44 8.03 15.88
C TYR A 353 -8.81 8.49 14.48
N ILE A 354 -8.66 9.79 14.21
CA ILE A 354 -9.06 10.42 12.95
C ILE A 354 -7.81 10.99 12.29
N SER A 355 -7.64 10.73 10.99
CA SER A 355 -6.48 11.25 10.27
C SER A 355 -6.47 12.78 10.22
N PRO A 356 -5.29 13.42 10.25
CA PRO A 356 -5.20 14.89 10.13
C PRO A 356 -5.89 15.44 8.88
N GLN A 357 -5.83 14.69 7.79
CA GLN A 357 -6.40 15.03 6.49
C GLN A 357 -7.90 14.66 6.37
N LYS A 358 -8.49 14.03 7.41
CA LYS A 358 -9.89 13.56 7.43
C LYS A 358 -10.22 12.69 6.21
N MET A 359 -9.39 11.68 6.00
CA MET A 359 -9.47 10.75 4.87
C MET A 359 -10.70 9.84 5.00
N LEU A 360 -11.31 9.49 3.86
CA LEU A 360 -12.41 8.53 3.79
C LEU A 360 -11.96 7.33 2.94
N SER A 361 -11.56 6.26 3.61
CA SER A 361 -11.06 5.03 2.99
C SER A 361 -12.20 4.05 2.74
N PRO A 362 -12.54 3.75 1.48
CA PRO A 362 -13.71 2.93 1.15
C PRO A 362 -13.52 1.44 1.47
N SER A 363 -12.31 0.98 1.75
CA SER A 363 -12.00 -0.44 2.01
C SER A 363 -10.65 -0.60 2.69
N GLN A 364 -10.39 -1.78 3.25
CA GLN A 364 -9.10 -2.12 3.86
C GLN A 364 -8.85 -1.25 5.12
N GLY A 365 -7.62 -1.27 5.62
CA GLY A 365 -7.21 -0.52 6.80
C GLY A 365 -7.02 -1.40 8.03
N SER A 366 -6.26 -0.87 8.99
CA SER A 366 -5.89 -1.56 10.23
C SER A 366 -5.78 -0.59 11.39
N VAL A 367 -5.96 -1.11 12.59
CA VAL A 367 -5.71 -0.41 13.87
C VAL A 367 -4.86 -1.35 14.72
N GLN A 368 -3.68 -0.90 15.15
CA GLN A 368 -2.75 -1.68 15.95
C GLN A 368 -2.36 -0.89 17.20
N VAL A 369 -2.55 -1.48 18.38
CA VAL A 369 -1.96 -0.97 19.62
C VAL A 369 -0.50 -1.40 19.68
N LEU A 370 0.40 -0.44 19.86
CA LEU A 370 1.85 -0.65 19.87
C LEU A 370 2.36 -0.94 21.30
N PRO A 371 3.55 -1.56 21.45
CA PRO A 371 4.08 -1.92 22.77
C PRO A 371 4.28 -0.75 23.73
N ASN A 372 4.51 0.47 23.22
CA ASN A 372 4.63 1.68 24.02
C ASN A 372 3.28 2.32 24.40
N GLY A 373 2.15 1.71 24.01
CA GLY A 373 0.80 2.20 24.27
C GLY A 373 0.23 3.14 23.20
N ASN A 374 1.03 3.53 22.20
CA ASN A 374 0.55 4.28 21.05
C ASN A 374 -0.38 3.43 20.17
N VAL A 375 -1.09 4.06 19.25
CA VAL A 375 -1.96 3.39 18.29
C VAL A 375 -1.57 3.77 16.87
N LEU A 376 -1.24 2.78 16.05
CA LEU A 376 -1.02 2.94 14.63
C LEU A 376 -2.31 2.67 13.86
N VAL A 377 -2.69 3.58 12.98
CA VAL A 377 -3.81 3.41 12.06
C VAL A 377 -3.29 3.40 10.63
N GLY A 378 -3.44 2.28 9.93
CA GLY A 378 -3.23 2.17 8.50
C GLY A 378 -4.51 2.54 7.76
N TRP A 379 -4.47 3.51 6.85
CA TRP A 379 -5.65 4.04 6.17
C TRP A 379 -6.10 3.21 4.96
N GLY A 380 -5.52 2.04 4.74
CA GLY A 380 -6.00 1.06 3.77
C GLY A 380 -5.90 1.54 2.32
N HIS A 381 -7.05 1.57 1.65
CA HIS A 381 -7.14 2.01 0.25
C HIS A 381 -6.47 3.36 0.00
N VAL A 382 -6.54 4.29 0.97
CA VAL A 382 -5.76 5.53 0.94
C VAL A 382 -4.32 5.22 1.41
N PRO A 383 -3.28 5.45 0.59
CA PRO A 383 -1.92 4.97 0.84
C PRO A 383 -1.19 5.83 1.90
N SER A 384 -1.65 5.77 3.15
CA SER A 384 -1.15 6.54 4.28
C SER A 384 -1.30 5.75 5.58
N PHE A 385 -0.54 6.13 6.60
CA PHE A 385 -0.71 5.68 7.97
C PHE A 385 -0.35 6.78 8.97
N THR A 386 -0.95 6.71 10.16
CA THR A 386 -0.74 7.69 11.22
C THR A 386 -0.56 6.97 12.55
N GLU A 387 0.44 7.36 13.33
CA GLU A 387 0.64 6.92 14.71
C GLU A 387 0.13 8.00 15.67
N PHE A 388 -0.69 7.57 16.63
CA PHE A 388 -1.31 8.39 17.65
C PHE A 388 -0.82 8.00 19.04
N SER A 389 -0.81 8.96 19.96
CA SER A 389 -0.85 8.63 21.39
C SER A 389 -2.15 7.88 21.72
N ARG A 390 -2.21 7.23 22.89
CA ARG A 390 -3.44 6.56 23.34
C ARG A 390 -4.63 7.53 23.42
N GLU A 391 -4.37 8.79 23.76
CA GLU A 391 -5.35 9.87 23.89
C GLU A 391 -5.75 10.52 22.54
N GLY A 392 -5.24 10.02 21.41
CA GLY A 392 -5.64 10.48 20.07
C GLY A 392 -4.84 11.67 19.52
N GLU A 393 -3.77 12.12 20.20
CA GLU A 393 -2.83 13.08 19.64
C GLU A 393 -2.03 12.45 18.48
N VAL A 394 -2.00 13.10 17.33
CA VAL A 394 -1.18 12.68 16.16
C VAL A 394 0.30 12.86 16.49
N LEU A 395 1.07 11.77 16.47
CA LEU A 395 2.51 11.76 16.73
C LEU A 395 3.32 11.70 15.44
N CYS A 396 3.05 10.69 14.61
CA CYS A 396 3.70 10.49 13.32
C CYS A 396 2.66 10.34 12.20
N ASP A 397 2.96 10.88 11.02
CA ASP A 397 2.05 10.82 9.86
C ASP A 397 2.86 10.65 8.58
N THR A 398 2.50 9.69 7.75
CA THR A 398 3.29 9.31 6.57
C THR A 398 2.40 8.91 5.39
N HIS A 399 2.68 9.47 4.22
CA HIS A 399 1.99 9.16 2.97
C HIS A 399 2.91 8.30 2.07
N ILE A 400 2.45 7.13 1.66
CA ILE A 400 3.17 6.21 0.77
C ILE A 400 2.91 6.59 -0.70
N GLY A 401 1.83 7.31 -0.99
CA GLY A 401 1.52 7.81 -2.33
C GLY A 401 0.55 9.00 -2.31
N PRO A 402 0.15 9.48 -3.50
CA PRO A 402 -0.70 10.66 -3.63
C PRO A 402 -2.12 10.44 -3.08
N ILE A 403 -2.39 10.94 -1.87
CA ILE A 403 -3.67 10.68 -1.19
C ILE A 403 -4.89 11.34 -1.84
N ASN A 404 -4.70 12.40 -2.66
CA ASN A 404 -5.80 13.07 -3.38
C ASN A 404 -6.22 12.35 -4.68
N PHE A 405 -5.52 11.25 -5.03
CA PHE A 405 -5.82 10.41 -6.19
C PHE A 405 -6.15 8.95 -5.80
N ASP A 406 -6.56 8.74 -4.55
CA ASP A 406 -7.04 7.45 -4.03
C ASP A 406 -8.15 6.86 -4.90
N VAL A 407 -9.11 7.67 -5.37
CA VAL A 407 -10.19 7.28 -6.28
C VAL A 407 -9.68 6.63 -7.58
N CYS A 408 -8.48 7.01 -8.03
CA CYS A 408 -7.87 6.44 -9.23
C CYS A 408 -7.13 5.13 -8.95
N SER A 409 -7.03 4.70 -7.69
CA SER A 409 -6.39 3.45 -7.28
C SER A 409 -4.95 3.32 -7.80
N TRP A 410 -4.25 4.45 -7.90
CA TRP A 410 -2.87 4.50 -8.40
C TRP A 410 -1.95 3.69 -7.50
N VAL A 411 -2.03 3.98 -6.20
CA VAL A 411 -1.35 3.28 -5.12
C VAL A 411 -2.37 3.10 -4.01
N LYS A 412 -2.34 1.93 -3.37
CA LYS A 412 -3.08 1.58 -2.15
C LYS A 412 -2.13 0.85 -1.22
N ASN A 413 -2.56 0.64 0.01
CA ASN A 413 -1.85 -0.19 0.96
C ASN A 413 -2.86 -0.99 1.80
N TYR A 414 -2.89 -2.33 1.72
CA TYR A 414 -3.99 -3.08 2.35
C TYR A 414 -4.08 -2.88 3.88
N ARG A 415 -2.99 -3.14 4.59
CA ARG A 415 -2.81 -2.82 6.02
C ARG A 415 -1.41 -2.27 6.26
N THR A 416 -1.25 -1.51 7.33
CA THR A 416 0.07 -1.11 7.82
C THR A 416 0.22 -1.59 9.25
N PHE A 417 1.39 -2.13 9.56
CA PHE A 417 1.73 -2.54 10.91
C PHE A 417 3.15 -2.09 11.27
N LYS A 418 3.45 -2.11 12.56
CA LYS A 418 4.76 -1.74 13.09
C LYS A 418 5.22 -2.76 14.13
N TYR A 419 6.44 -3.24 13.94
CA TYR A 419 7.04 -4.28 14.79
C TYR A 419 8.54 -4.09 14.94
N PRO A 420 9.15 -4.50 16.07
CA PRO A 420 10.57 -4.79 16.09
C PRO A 420 10.87 -5.96 15.14
N TRP A 421 12.02 -5.92 14.49
CA TRP A 421 12.46 -7.01 13.61
C TRP A 421 13.97 -7.11 13.60
N ILE A 422 14.49 -8.33 13.59
CA ILE A 422 15.90 -8.61 13.40
C ILE A 422 16.03 -9.37 12.08
N GLY A 423 16.67 -8.73 11.10
CA GLY A 423 16.94 -9.30 9.79
C GLY A 423 18.42 -9.66 9.65
N ARG A 424 18.69 -10.94 9.36
CA ARG A 424 20.00 -11.54 9.12
C ARG A 424 20.01 -12.27 7.78
N PRO A 425 19.92 -11.53 6.65
CA PRO A 425 19.91 -12.13 5.32
C PRO A 425 21.17 -12.95 5.07
N LYS A 426 21.05 -14.06 4.34
CA LYS A 426 22.20 -14.90 3.94
C LYS A 426 22.97 -14.36 2.74
N THR A 427 22.44 -13.33 2.08
CA THR A 427 23.12 -12.64 0.99
C THR A 427 24.30 -11.83 1.51
N LEU A 428 25.21 -11.44 0.62
CA LEU A 428 26.27 -10.48 0.95
C LEU A 428 25.76 -9.04 0.73
N PRO A 429 26.42 -8.04 1.35
CA PRO A 429 26.21 -6.64 1.00
C PRO A 429 26.44 -6.43 -0.50
N ASP A 430 25.47 -5.80 -1.16
CA ASP A 430 25.59 -5.41 -2.55
C ASP A 430 26.42 -4.13 -2.65
N VAL A 431 27.37 -4.12 -3.58
CA VAL A 431 28.25 -2.98 -3.81
C VAL A 431 28.23 -2.55 -5.27
N ALA A 432 28.31 -1.24 -5.49
CA ALA A 432 28.35 -0.64 -6.81
C ALA A 432 29.46 0.41 -6.91
N MET A 433 30.54 0.07 -7.62
CA MET A 433 31.63 1.01 -7.87
C MET A 433 31.23 2.00 -8.98
N ARG A 434 31.47 3.29 -8.75
CA ARG A 434 31.27 4.38 -9.71
C ARG A 434 32.57 5.18 -9.87
N PRO A 435 33.50 4.72 -10.72
CA PRO A 435 34.85 5.30 -10.82
C PRO A 435 34.86 6.81 -11.12
N LYS A 436 33.94 7.29 -11.97
CA LYS A 436 33.80 8.72 -12.29
C LYS A 436 33.38 9.59 -11.10
N LYS A 437 32.69 9.00 -10.11
CA LYS A 437 32.30 9.67 -8.86
C LYS A 437 33.35 9.47 -7.75
N ASN A 438 34.38 8.63 -7.99
CA ASN A 438 35.34 8.19 -6.98
C ASN A 438 34.66 7.70 -5.70
N ALA A 439 33.59 6.90 -5.87
CA ALA A 439 32.73 6.45 -4.78
C ALA A 439 32.23 5.03 -5.01
N LEU A 440 32.08 4.30 -3.91
CA LEU A 440 31.43 3.01 -3.79
C LEU A 440 30.07 3.21 -3.13
N PHE A 441 29.03 2.62 -3.71
CA PHE A 441 27.72 2.55 -3.09
C PHE A 441 27.56 1.17 -2.45
N VAL A 442 26.97 1.11 -1.26
CA VAL A 442 26.72 -0.15 -0.54
C VAL A 442 25.30 -0.15 0.03
N SER A 443 24.62 -1.29 -0.09
CA SER A 443 23.37 -1.60 0.58
C SER A 443 23.30 -3.08 0.94
N TRP A 444 22.43 -3.46 1.88
CA TRP A 444 22.22 -4.87 2.23
C TRP A 444 20.76 -5.10 2.60
N ASN A 445 20.00 -5.65 1.64
CA ASN A 445 18.55 -5.79 1.71
C ASN A 445 18.13 -6.67 2.91
N GLY A 446 17.53 -6.04 3.92
CA GLY A 446 17.04 -6.68 5.14
C GLY A 446 18.05 -6.84 6.27
N ALA A 447 19.31 -6.43 6.12
CA ALA A 447 20.25 -6.51 7.22
C ALA A 447 20.01 -5.37 8.24
N THR A 448 19.37 -5.68 9.36
CA THR A 448 19.01 -4.68 10.40
C THR A 448 20.12 -4.46 11.43
N GLU A 449 21.04 -5.42 11.56
CA GLU A 449 22.10 -5.41 12.58
C GLU A 449 23.34 -4.61 12.14
N VAL A 450 23.38 -4.09 10.91
CA VAL A 450 24.51 -3.30 10.41
C VAL A 450 24.48 -1.91 11.03
N TYR A 451 25.49 -1.60 11.83
CA TYR A 451 25.68 -0.28 12.44
C TYR A 451 26.61 0.60 11.60
N SER A 452 27.69 0.02 11.06
CA SER A 452 28.66 0.78 10.25
C SER A 452 29.31 -0.07 9.16
N TRP A 453 29.90 0.62 8.19
CA TRP A 453 30.66 0.05 7.08
C TRP A 453 32.13 0.40 7.23
N LEU A 454 33.01 -0.59 7.20
CA LEU A 454 34.46 -0.39 7.14
C LEU A 454 34.94 -0.59 5.71
N LEU A 455 35.44 0.48 5.09
CA LEU A 455 36.05 0.44 3.78
C LEU A 455 37.45 -0.16 3.88
N GLN A 456 37.76 -1.12 3.01
CA GLN A 456 39.09 -1.73 2.96
C GLN A 456 39.60 -1.82 1.51
N SER A 457 40.92 -1.82 1.32
CA SER A 457 41.56 -2.03 0.01
C SER A 457 42.68 -3.06 0.01
N ALA A 458 42.90 -3.71 -1.14
CA ALA A 458 44.03 -4.59 -1.39
C ALA A 458 44.54 -4.47 -2.83
N SER A 459 45.80 -4.81 -3.05
CA SER A 459 46.39 -4.87 -4.40
C SER A 459 45.97 -6.10 -5.19
N ASP A 460 45.48 -7.15 -4.51
CA ASP A 460 45.03 -8.41 -5.09
C ASP A 460 43.67 -8.77 -4.49
N ALA A 461 42.69 -9.14 -5.33
CA ALA A 461 41.36 -9.53 -4.86
C ALA A 461 41.33 -10.93 -4.21
N SER A 462 42.36 -11.75 -4.42
CA SER A 462 42.42 -13.14 -3.98
C SER A 462 43.00 -13.35 -2.58
N ILE A 463 43.56 -12.30 -1.98
CA ILE A 463 44.10 -12.34 -0.61
C ILE A 463 43.04 -11.90 0.40
N ASP A 464 43.09 -12.45 1.62
CA ASP A 464 42.16 -12.06 2.68
C ASP A 464 42.57 -10.77 3.41
N GLU A 465 43.86 -10.41 3.33
CA GLU A 465 44.44 -9.21 3.95
C GLU A 465 44.10 -7.96 3.13
N PHE A 466 43.04 -7.26 3.55
CA PHE A 466 42.74 -5.92 3.08
C PHE A 466 43.12 -4.88 4.15
N ARG A 467 43.67 -3.75 3.72
CA ARG A 467 44.01 -2.60 4.57
C ARG A 467 42.76 -1.78 4.86
N ASP A 468 42.55 -1.46 6.14
CA ASP A 468 41.47 -0.58 6.58
C ASP A 468 41.70 0.87 6.14
N LEU A 469 40.67 1.49 5.58
CA LEU A 469 40.70 2.86 5.06
C LEU A 469 39.83 3.83 5.86
N GLY A 470 38.71 3.37 6.42
CA GLY A 470 37.85 4.21 7.24
C GLY A 470 36.44 3.65 7.47
N PHE A 471 35.77 4.20 8.48
CA PHE A 471 34.43 3.81 8.89
C PHE A 471 33.38 4.81 8.40
N THR A 472 32.20 4.30 8.03
CA THR A 472 31.01 5.09 7.70
C THR A 472 29.81 4.54 8.47
N GLU A 473 29.18 5.35 9.31
CA GLU A 473 27.94 4.95 10.01
C GLU A 473 26.78 4.76 9.04
N LYS A 474 25.97 3.72 9.25
CA LYS A 474 24.80 3.45 8.41
C LYS A 474 23.64 4.36 8.83
N THR A 475 23.29 5.31 7.97
CA THR A 475 22.21 6.30 8.22
C THR A 475 21.05 6.21 7.22
N ALA A 476 21.19 5.38 6.19
CA ALA A 476 20.16 5.11 5.18
C ALA A 476 20.25 3.66 4.69
N PHE A 477 19.37 3.28 3.76
CA PHE A 477 19.42 1.97 3.09
C PHE A 477 20.72 1.79 2.29
N GLU A 478 20.99 2.74 1.40
CA GLU A 478 22.18 2.80 0.57
C GLU A 478 23.09 3.93 1.05
N MET A 479 24.37 3.61 1.24
CA MET A 479 25.40 4.56 1.61
C MET A 479 26.35 4.81 0.44
N MET A 480 26.76 6.05 0.25
CA MET A 480 27.86 6.42 -0.65
C MET A 480 29.13 6.60 0.19
N ILE A 481 30.18 5.86 -0.13
CA ILE A 481 31.49 5.91 0.53
C ILE A 481 32.51 6.42 -0.49
N SER A 482 33.19 7.53 -0.18
CA SER A 482 34.26 8.07 -1.04
C SER A 482 35.52 7.20 -0.96
N ILE A 483 36.18 7.00 -2.10
CA ILE A 483 37.40 6.21 -2.17
C ILE A 483 38.65 7.11 -1.98
N PRO A 484 39.49 6.86 -0.96
CA PRO A 484 40.74 7.60 -0.78
C PRO A 484 41.68 7.46 -1.98
N GLN A 485 42.48 8.50 -2.25
CA GLN A 485 43.42 8.49 -3.39
C GLN A 485 44.50 7.40 -3.26
N ASP A 486 44.91 7.10 -2.04
CA ASP A 486 45.92 6.09 -1.70
C ASP A 486 45.33 4.67 -1.57
N ALA A 487 44.02 4.47 -1.77
CA ALA A 487 43.43 3.14 -1.78
C ALA A 487 44.07 2.26 -2.87
N ASP A 488 44.19 0.97 -2.62
CA ASP A 488 44.68 0.01 -3.61
C ASP A 488 43.64 -0.28 -4.70
N GLU A 489 43.93 -1.22 -5.61
CA GLU A 489 43.06 -1.50 -6.76
C GLU A 489 41.71 -2.10 -6.35
N PHE A 490 41.70 -3.11 -5.49
CA PHE A 490 40.49 -3.83 -5.10
C PHE A 490 39.93 -3.27 -3.81
N ILE A 491 38.63 -3.01 -3.81
CA ILE A 491 37.88 -2.43 -2.70
C ILE A 491 36.83 -3.43 -2.25
N ARG A 492 36.68 -3.58 -0.93
CA ARG A 492 35.53 -4.24 -0.31
C ARG A 492 35.05 -3.45 0.89
N VAL A 493 33.86 -3.78 1.38
CA VAL A 493 33.34 -3.25 2.64
C VAL A 493 33.06 -4.39 3.61
N ALA A 494 33.43 -4.20 4.86
CA ALA A 494 33.00 -5.04 5.96
C ALA A 494 31.77 -4.41 6.62
N ALA A 495 30.71 -5.21 6.79
CA ALA A 495 29.53 -4.83 7.55
C ALA A 495 29.80 -5.08 9.03
N LEU A 496 29.64 -4.06 9.88
CA LEU A 496 29.93 -4.15 11.30
C LEU A 496 28.66 -3.97 12.13
N ASP A 497 28.54 -4.75 13.20
CA ASP A 497 27.53 -4.54 14.23
C ASP A 497 27.88 -3.34 15.14
N ARG A 498 27.04 -3.09 16.14
CA ARG A 498 27.19 -1.97 17.08
C ARG A 498 28.42 -2.11 18.01
N ASP A 499 28.88 -3.33 18.24
CA ASP A 499 30.05 -3.63 19.06
C ASP A 499 31.36 -3.65 18.24
N GLY A 500 31.25 -3.46 16.92
CA GLY A 500 32.37 -3.45 15.99
C GLY A 500 32.77 -4.83 15.48
N HIS A 501 31.97 -5.87 15.72
CA HIS A 501 32.22 -7.19 15.12
C HIS A 501 31.84 -7.20 13.65
N VAL A 502 32.66 -7.88 12.85
CA VAL A 502 32.37 -8.10 11.43
C VAL A 502 31.26 -9.13 11.29
N LEU A 503 30.16 -8.72 10.67
CA LEU A 503 29.05 -9.60 10.27
C LEU A 503 29.40 -10.38 9.00
N THR A 504 29.86 -9.67 7.97
CA THR A 504 30.33 -10.24 6.70
C THR A 504 31.08 -9.19 5.86
N TYR A 505 31.59 -9.62 4.70
CA TYR A 505 32.23 -8.75 3.70
C TYR A 505 31.43 -8.74 2.40
N SER A 506 31.48 -7.62 1.67
CA SER A 506 31.04 -7.59 0.27
C SER A 506 32.02 -8.35 -0.63
N THR A 507 31.57 -8.69 -1.84
CA THR A 507 32.47 -9.10 -2.92
C THR A 507 33.45 -7.97 -3.23
N PRO A 508 34.76 -8.24 -3.37
CA PRO A 508 35.72 -7.23 -3.82
C PRO A 508 35.45 -6.76 -5.24
N VAL A 509 35.61 -5.45 -5.49
CA VAL A 509 35.45 -4.82 -6.81
C VAL A 509 36.66 -3.95 -7.13
N SER A 510 37.07 -3.86 -8.39
CA SER A 510 38.13 -2.93 -8.80
C SER A 510 37.63 -1.49 -8.74
N LYS A 511 38.42 -0.58 -8.15
CA LYS A 511 38.07 0.85 -8.08
C LYS A 511 38.01 1.56 -9.43
N ASN A 512 38.58 0.94 -10.46
CA ASN A 512 38.64 1.47 -11.82
C ASN A 512 37.51 0.95 -12.71
N GLU A 513 36.75 -0.04 -12.25
CA GLU A 513 35.69 -0.68 -13.03
C GLU A 513 34.30 -0.28 -12.56
N TYR A 514 33.38 -0.13 -13.52
CA TYR A 514 31.98 0.14 -13.22
C TYR A 514 31.26 -1.17 -12.88
N THR A 515 30.61 -1.23 -11.72
CA THR A 515 29.82 -2.42 -11.34
C THR A 515 28.40 -2.35 -11.89
N VAL A 516 27.96 -3.42 -12.55
CA VAL A 516 26.58 -3.57 -13.01
C VAL A 516 25.73 -4.17 -11.90
N THR A 517 24.65 -3.47 -11.55
CA THR A 517 23.69 -3.90 -10.53
C THR A 517 22.65 -4.79 -11.16
N ARG A 518 22.48 -5.99 -10.62
CA ARG A 518 21.49 -6.96 -11.12
C ARG A 518 20.10 -6.58 -10.62
N LEU A 519 19.13 -6.57 -11.52
CA LEU A 519 17.73 -6.34 -11.17
C LEU A 519 17.19 -7.50 -10.31
N LEU A 520 16.32 -7.17 -9.35
CA LEU A 520 15.59 -8.19 -8.61
C LEU A 520 14.62 -8.93 -9.53
N ASP A 521 14.43 -10.22 -9.26
CA ASP A 521 13.48 -11.03 -10.00
C ASP A 521 12.05 -10.59 -9.61
N ALA A 522 11.23 -10.24 -10.60
CA ALA A 522 9.85 -9.82 -10.40
C ALA A 522 8.94 -10.45 -11.47
N PRO A 523 7.68 -10.78 -11.13
CA PRO A 523 6.68 -11.15 -12.13
C PRO A 523 6.53 -10.04 -13.18
N VAL A 524 6.49 -10.41 -14.46
CA VAL A 524 6.38 -9.44 -15.56
C VAL A 524 5.04 -8.70 -15.46
N ARG A 525 5.08 -7.39 -15.23
CA ARG A 525 3.98 -6.46 -15.49
C ARG A 525 4.24 -5.76 -16.83
N GLY A 526 3.21 -5.63 -17.67
CA GLY A 526 3.33 -4.94 -18.94
C GLY A 526 3.62 -3.43 -18.75
N ASN A 527 4.34 -2.82 -19.70
CA ASN A 527 4.68 -1.39 -19.67
C ASN A 527 3.42 -0.50 -19.64
N ARG A 528 3.47 0.58 -18.85
CA ARG A 528 2.35 1.53 -18.70
C ARG A 528 2.84 2.98 -18.87
N MET A 529 1.94 3.86 -19.30
CA MET A 529 2.20 5.29 -19.37
C MET A 529 1.75 5.97 -18.08
N GLU A 530 2.64 6.78 -17.50
CA GLU A 530 2.33 7.63 -16.34
C GLU A 530 1.14 8.56 -16.59
N PRO A 531 0.26 8.81 -15.59
CA PRO A 531 -0.88 9.70 -15.74
C PRO A 531 -0.47 11.12 -16.14
N LEU A 532 0.67 11.59 -15.63
CA LEU A 532 1.19 12.91 -15.96
C LEU A 532 1.55 13.01 -17.45
N HIS A 533 2.10 11.94 -18.04
CA HIS A 533 2.34 11.87 -19.47
C HIS A 533 1.04 11.86 -20.27
N ILE A 534 0.01 11.14 -19.81
CA ILE A 534 -1.32 11.15 -20.42
C ILE A 534 -1.95 12.55 -20.34
N LEU A 535 -1.83 13.24 -19.21
CA LEU A 535 -2.31 14.60 -19.02
C LEU A 535 -1.54 15.60 -19.90
N CYS A 536 -0.22 15.49 -19.98
CA CYS A 536 0.58 16.32 -20.88
C CYS A 536 0.21 16.07 -22.34
N LEU A 537 -0.01 14.82 -22.75
CA LEU A 537 -0.42 14.48 -24.11
C LEU A 537 -1.85 14.94 -24.41
N SER A 538 -2.76 14.87 -23.44
CA SER A 538 -4.14 15.35 -23.59
C SER A 538 -4.20 16.88 -23.65
N MET A 539 -3.41 17.57 -22.82
CA MET A 539 -3.25 19.04 -22.88
C MET A 539 -2.58 19.46 -24.19
N LEU A 540 -1.57 18.73 -24.67
CA LEU A 540 -0.95 18.96 -25.98
C LEU A 540 -1.98 18.74 -27.10
N GLY A 541 -2.77 17.67 -27.02
CA GLY A 541 -3.86 17.38 -27.95
C GLY A 541 -4.93 18.48 -27.97
N ALA A 542 -5.33 18.97 -26.80
CA ALA A 542 -6.27 20.09 -26.67
C ALA A 542 -5.68 21.39 -27.24
N ALA A 543 -4.41 21.69 -26.96
CA ALA A 543 -3.72 22.85 -27.52
C ALA A 543 -3.58 22.77 -29.04
N ILE A 544 -3.27 21.59 -29.59
CA ILE A 544 -3.26 21.33 -31.04
C ILE A 544 -4.66 21.51 -31.62
N GLY A 545 -5.69 20.96 -30.96
CA GLY A 545 -7.09 21.12 -31.37
C GLY A 545 -7.53 22.59 -31.44
N VAL A 546 -7.19 23.37 -30.42
CA VAL A 546 -7.42 24.82 -30.39
C VAL A 546 -6.68 25.51 -31.55
N CYS A 547 -5.40 25.19 -31.77
CA CYS A 547 -4.62 25.72 -32.89
C CYS A 547 -5.24 25.39 -34.26
N ILE A 548 -5.72 24.15 -34.47
CA ILE A 548 -6.40 23.74 -35.71
C ILE A 548 -7.68 24.55 -35.92
N VAL A 549 -8.51 24.73 -34.89
CA VAL A 549 -9.74 25.53 -34.96
C VAL A 549 -9.42 26.98 -35.31
N PHE A 550 -8.39 27.57 -34.71
CA PHE A 550 -7.97 28.94 -35.02
C PHE A 550 -7.43 29.09 -36.44
N VAL A 551 -6.61 28.16 -36.93
CA VAL A 551 -6.09 28.15 -38.31
C VAL A 551 -7.23 27.95 -39.32
N PHE A 552 -8.17 27.06 -39.04
CA PHE A 552 -9.34 26.81 -39.88
C PHE A 552 -10.23 28.06 -39.97
N ARG A 553 -10.54 28.70 -38.83
CA ARG A 553 -11.28 29.98 -38.80
C ARG A 553 -10.56 31.08 -39.56
N PHE A 554 -9.24 31.21 -39.40
CA PHE A 554 -8.45 32.20 -40.12
C PHE A 554 -8.45 31.97 -41.64
N THR A 555 -8.36 30.70 -42.06
CA THR A 555 -8.39 30.30 -43.48
C THR A 555 -9.76 30.58 -44.10
N ILE A 556 -10.85 30.24 -43.41
CA ILE A 556 -12.22 30.58 -43.85
C ILE A 556 -12.39 32.10 -43.94
N HIS A 557 -11.97 32.84 -42.92
CA HIS A 557 -12.11 34.30 -42.92
C HIS A 557 -11.33 34.95 -44.08
N ARG A 558 -10.11 34.46 -44.40
CA ARG A 558 -9.37 34.88 -45.60
C ARG A 558 -10.06 34.48 -46.90
N GLY A 559 -10.66 33.30 -46.96
CA GLY A 559 -11.43 32.81 -48.10
C GLY A 559 -12.65 33.70 -48.38
N ILE A 560 -13.46 33.97 -47.35
CA ILE A 560 -14.62 34.86 -47.42
C ILE A 560 -14.20 36.27 -47.84
N ASN A 561 -13.14 36.83 -47.25
CA ASN A 561 -12.64 38.16 -47.64
C ASN A 561 -12.09 38.21 -49.08
N ARG A 562 -11.54 37.11 -49.61
CA ARG A 562 -11.15 37.02 -51.03
C ARG A 562 -12.37 36.97 -51.96
N VAL A 563 -13.44 36.26 -51.58
CA VAL A 563 -14.69 36.21 -52.34
C VAL A 563 -15.39 37.56 -52.34
N LEU A 564 -15.51 38.22 -51.17
CA LEU A 564 -16.11 39.54 -51.03
C LEU A 564 -15.33 40.63 -51.81
N ARG A 565 -14.00 40.50 -51.95
CA ARG A 565 -13.20 41.41 -52.79
C ARG A 565 -13.32 41.16 -54.30
N ARG A 566 -13.81 39.98 -54.72
CA ARG A 566 -14.05 39.64 -56.14
C ARG A 566 -15.48 39.91 -56.61
N ALA A 567 -16.42 40.13 -55.68
CA ALA A 567 -17.76 40.57 -56.00
C ALA A 567 -17.75 42.07 -56.38
N ALA A 568 -17.64 42.36 -57.68
CA ALA A 568 -17.83 43.71 -58.20
C ALA A 568 -19.31 44.14 -58.07
N PRO A 569 -19.61 45.42 -57.80
CA PRO A 569 -20.99 45.90 -57.74
C PRO A 569 -21.65 45.87 -59.12
N PHE A 570 -22.82 45.22 -59.21
CA PHE A 570 -23.68 45.22 -60.41
C PHE A 570 -24.03 46.67 -60.80
N LYS A 571 -23.55 47.13 -61.97
CA LYS A 571 -24.02 48.37 -62.59
C LYS A 571 -25.30 48.08 -63.37
N TYR A 572 -26.42 48.65 -62.94
CA TYR A 572 -27.68 48.64 -63.70
C TYR A 572 -27.55 49.49 -64.97
N GLN A 573 -27.87 48.90 -66.12
CA GLN A 573 -27.99 49.61 -67.41
C GLN A 573 -29.49 49.73 -67.73
N ALA A 574 -29.96 50.96 -68.00
CA ALA A 574 -31.36 51.24 -68.29
C ALA A 574 -31.77 50.67 -69.66
N LEU A 575 -32.98 50.06 -69.72
CA LEU A 575 -33.56 49.51 -70.94
C LEU A 575 -34.09 50.64 -71.86
N PRO A 576 -33.93 50.54 -73.20
CA PRO A 576 -34.58 51.45 -74.14
C PRO A 576 -36.06 51.09 -74.30
N MET A 577 -36.94 52.09 -74.19
CA MET A 577 -38.36 51.97 -74.56
C MET A 577 -38.53 52.17 -76.07
N HIS A 578 -39.13 51.20 -76.75
CA HIS A 578 -39.94 51.47 -77.94
C HIS A 578 -41.14 50.52 -77.99
N SER A 579 -42.27 51.14 -78.32
CA SER A 579 -43.65 50.67 -78.51
C SER A 579 -43.82 49.63 -79.61
#